data_AF-A0AAW1BIY6-F1
#
_entry.id   AF-A0AAW1BIY6-F1
#
_cell.length_a   1.000
_cell.length_b   1.000
_cell.length_c   1.000
_cell.angle_alpha   90.00
_cell.angle_beta   90.00
_cell.angle_gamma   90.00
#
_symmetry.space_group_name_H-M   'P 1'
#
loop_
_entity.id
_entity.type
_entity.pdbx_description
1 polymer ?
#
loop_
_entity_poly.entity_id
_entity_poly.type
_entity_poly.pdbx_seq_one_letter_code
_entity_poly.pdbx_strand_id
1 'polypeptide(L)'
;MVKEYLDFAEFEDTVKTFTRECKIKGKPLPKTGSNSAKDSKALIIQDLLMSFTDGDQDVFFELWEEHIPSSAREQEAVGQKLEFYLHIHFSIYLLKHAVGKPDKAALDERIAYFKTYLETKGAALSQTTEFLPFYALPFVPNPMIHPSFKELFQDSWESDLKTRLEEFLSATLKANESPRLLTLYKENTQCSQETLQQLHQQLVESERKTMTYLKRFNKIQADYHNLIGVTAELVDSLEATVNGKMITPEDLQSVCLRLFSNQMKQSVAHSIDFTRPGTASTMLRASLVPAKVQEIPLLPSLDYEKLKKDLIDGSDRLKAFLLQALRWRLTTSHPGEQRDTVLQAYINNDLLDCYSNGQRSFLMLIQSKCEVVRQYTARLINAFASLAEGRLYLSQNPRLLRMLEGRLKAEDKYSLTRENVLGALQKLSLR
;
A
#
# COMPACT_ATOMS: atom_id res chain seq x y z
N MET A 1 8.09 -1.85 -31.89
CA MET A 1 6.67 -1.85 -31.48
C MET A 1 5.74 -2.38 -32.55
N VAL A 2 5.22 -1.60 -33.52
CA VAL A 2 4.28 -2.15 -34.53
C VAL A 2 4.98 -3.16 -35.45
N LYS A 3 6.13 -2.79 -36.03
CA LYS A 3 6.95 -3.73 -36.82
C LYS A 3 7.30 -5.01 -36.06
N GLU A 4 7.74 -4.86 -34.81
CA GLU A 4 8.08 -5.97 -33.89
C GLU A 4 6.89 -6.89 -33.60
N TYR A 5 5.69 -6.33 -33.41
CA TYR A 5 4.47 -7.13 -33.26
C TYR A 5 4.11 -7.87 -34.56
N LEU A 6 4.24 -7.22 -35.70
CA LEU A 6 3.98 -7.84 -37.00
C LEU A 6 5.00 -8.94 -37.33
N ASP A 7 6.27 -8.73 -36.95
CA ASP A 7 7.35 -9.74 -37.04
C ASP A 7 7.06 -10.92 -36.10
N PHE A 8 6.63 -10.65 -34.85
CA PHE A 8 6.21 -11.68 -33.88
C PHE A 8 4.97 -12.48 -34.34
N ALA A 9 4.01 -11.82 -34.99
CA ALA A 9 2.79 -12.42 -35.51
C ALA A 9 2.95 -13.04 -36.91
N GLU A 10 4.18 -13.09 -37.44
CA GLU A 10 4.54 -13.68 -38.74
C GLU A 10 3.80 -13.08 -39.95
N PHE A 11 3.40 -11.79 -39.86
CA PHE A 11 2.73 -11.09 -40.95
C PHE A 11 3.73 -10.49 -41.96
N GLU A 12 4.49 -11.35 -42.63
CA GLU A 12 5.62 -10.96 -43.49
C GLU A 12 5.25 -9.93 -44.58
N ASP A 13 4.14 -10.14 -45.29
CA ASP A 13 3.71 -9.26 -46.37
C ASP A 13 3.25 -7.88 -45.85
N THR A 14 2.65 -7.88 -44.67
CA THR A 14 2.27 -6.66 -43.95
C THR A 14 3.51 -5.90 -43.47
N VAL A 15 4.53 -6.58 -42.97
CA VAL A 15 5.82 -5.96 -42.59
C VAL A 15 6.49 -5.30 -43.79
N LYS A 16 6.56 -6.00 -44.93
CA LYS A 16 7.14 -5.48 -46.18
C LYS A 16 6.42 -4.21 -46.63
N THR A 17 5.09 -4.24 -46.65
CA THR A 17 4.25 -3.12 -47.05
C THR A 17 4.36 -1.94 -46.07
N PHE A 18 4.25 -2.21 -44.77
CA PHE A 18 4.39 -1.23 -43.69
C PHE A 18 5.75 -0.52 -43.74
N THR A 19 6.83 -1.28 -43.93
CA THR A 19 8.19 -0.72 -44.04
C THR A 19 8.33 0.15 -45.30
N ARG A 20 7.74 -0.26 -46.42
CA ARG A 20 7.74 0.51 -47.68
C ARG A 20 6.99 1.84 -47.52
N GLU A 21 5.78 1.81 -46.97
CA GLU A 21 4.96 3.01 -46.76
C GLU A 21 5.60 3.99 -45.77
N CYS A 22 6.19 3.48 -44.69
CA CYS A 22 6.91 4.30 -43.72
C CYS A 22 8.08 5.07 -44.38
N LYS A 23 8.80 4.43 -45.31
CA LYS A 23 9.86 5.09 -46.11
C LYS A 23 9.29 6.14 -47.05
N ILE A 24 8.23 5.83 -47.80
CA ILE A 24 7.59 6.75 -48.76
C ILE A 24 7.03 8.00 -48.04
N LYS A 25 6.47 7.82 -46.84
CA LYS A 25 5.86 8.90 -46.04
C LYS A 25 6.88 9.68 -45.19
N GLY A 26 8.19 9.47 -45.39
CA GLY A 26 9.23 10.20 -44.67
C GLY A 26 9.31 9.90 -43.16
N LYS A 27 8.78 8.75 -42.72
CA LYS A 27 8.83 8.27 -41.33
C LYS A 27 9.69 6.99 -41.27
N PRO A 28 11.01 7.08 -41.52
CA PRO A 28 11.87 5.90 -41.53
C PRO A 28 11.77 5.19 -40.17
N LEU A 29 11.49 3.89 -40.21
CA LEU A 29 11.48 3.08 -39.00
C LEU A 29 12.88 3.12 -38.37
N PRO A 30 13.00 3.27 -37.05
CA PRO A 30 14.27 3.10 -36.37
C PRO A 30 14.87 1.76 -36.79
N LYS A 31 16.19 1.70 -37.04
CA LYS A 31 16.90 0.43 -37.21
C LYS A 31 16.84 -0.31 -35.88
N THR A 32 15.75 -1.02 -35.60
CA THR A 32 15.66 -1.88 -34.43
C THR A 32 16.59 -3.05 -34.63
N GLY A 33 17.58 -3.17 -33.74
CA GLY A 33 18.53 -4.28 -33.65
C GLY A 33 17.87 -5.59 -33.22
N SER A 34 16.80 -6.01 -33.89
CA SER A 34 16.09 -7.25 -33.58
C SER A 34 16.93 -8.50 -33.84
N ASN A 35 17.93 -8.41 -34.72
CA ASN A 35 18.94 -9.47 -34.89
C ASN A 35 20.05 -9.33 -33.84
N SER A 36 20.53 -8.11 -33.59
CA SER A 36 21.56 -7.84 -32.57
C SER A 36 21.13 -8.23 -31.15
N ALA A 37 19.85 -8.11 -30.78
CA ALA A 37 19.34 -8.48 -29.46
C ALA A 37 19.16 -10.01 -29.30
N LYS A 38 18.91 -10.73 -30.41
CA LYS A 38 18.88 -12.21 -30.41
C LYS A 38 20.30 -12.76 -30.32
N ASP A 39 21.22 -12.19 -31.09
CA ASP A 39 22.65 -12.52 -31.04
C ASP A 39 23.24 -12.18 -29.67
N SER A 40 22.87 -11.04 -29.07
CA SER A 40 23.36 -10.66 -27.73
C SER A 40 22.85 -11.58 -26.63
N LYS A 41 21.59 -12.03 -26.68
CA LYS A 41 21.05 -12.99 -25.69
C LYS A 41 21.68 -14.37 -25.83
N ALA A 42 21.92 -14.82 -27.06
CA ALA A 42 22.63 -16.08 -27.30
C ALA A 42 24.07 -16.02 -26.76
N LEU A 43 24.75 -14.88 -26.96
CA LEU A 43 26.08 -14.63 -26.39
C LEU A 43 26.04 -14.62 -24.85
N ILE A 44 25.07 -13.95 -24.23
CA ILE A 44 24.92 -13.94 -22.76
C ILE A 44 24.71 -15.36 -22.22
N ILE A 45 23.87 -16.18 -22.87
CA ILE A 45 23.68 -17.59 -22.47
C ILE A 45 25.01 -18.34 -22.58
N GLN A 46 25.74 -18.15 -23.68
CA GLN A 46 27.04 -18.78 -23.88
C GLN A 46 28.04 -18.35 -22.80
N ASP A 47 28.15 -17.05 -22.50
CA ASP A 47 29.09 -16.50 -21.53
C ASP A 47 28.79 -16.98 -20.11
N LEU A 48 27.51 -17.08 -19.72
CA LEU A 48 27.08 -17.67 -18.45
C LEU A 48 27.47 -19.16 -18.36
N LEU A 49 27.28 -19.93 -19.43
CA LEU A 49 27.61 -21.36 -19.45
C LEU A 49 29.13 -21.61 -19.48
N MET A 50 29.89 -20.74 -20.14
CA MET A 50 31.36 -20.77 -20.10
C MET A 50 31.86 -20.45 -18.69
N SER A 51 31.39 -19.36 -18.08
CA SER A 51 31.77 -18.97 -16.72
C SER A 51 31.42 -20.05 -15.68
N PHE A 52 30.28 -20.74 -15.86
CA PHE A 52 29.90 -21.89 -15.05
C PHE A 52 30.90 -23.07 -15.18
N THR A 53 31.36 -23.34 -16.40
CA THR A 53 32.27 -24.46 -16.70
C THR A 53 33.70 -24.15 -16.25
N ASP A 54 34.14 -22.90 -16.44
CA ASP A 54 35.48 -22.40 -16.07
C ASP A 54 35.59 -22.06 -14.58
N GLY A 55 34.47 -22.04 -13.87
CA GLY A 55 34.40 -21.76 -12.43
C GLY A 55 34.71 -20.31 -12.07
N ASP A 56 34.50 -19.38 -13.01
CA ASP A 56 34.63 -17.94 -12.81
C ASP A 56 33.39 -17.40 -12.10
N GLN A 57 33.47 -17.37 -10.76
CA GLN A 57 32.35 -17.03 -9.89
C GLN A 57 31.90 -15.58 -10.06
N ASP A 58 32.84 -14.65 -10.17
CA ASP A 58 32.53 -13.22 -10.16
C ASP A 58 31.88 -12.83 -11.49
N VAL A 59 32.46 -13.25 -12.62
CA VAL A 59 31.88 -13.00 -13.95
C VAL A 59 30.50 -13.66 -14.06
N PHE A 60 30.33 -14.88 -13.54
CA PHE A 60 29.04 -15.55 -13.58
C PHE A 60 27.96 -14.77 -12.82
N PHE A 61 28.22 -14.39 -11.56
CA PHE A 61 27.21 -13.73 -10.74
C PHE A 61 26.97 -12.27 -11.15
N GLU A 62 27.95 -11.58 -11.74
CA GLU A 62 27.73 -10.28 -12.38
C GLU A 62 26.73 -10.40 -13.54
N LEU A 63 26.96 -11.35 -14.47
CA LEU A 63 26.06 -11.60 -15.61
C LEU A 63 24.68 -12.10 -15.15
N TRP A 64 24.63 -12.94 -14.12
CA TRP A 64 23.39 -13.46 -13.54
C TRP A 64 22.54 -12.34 -12.95
N GLU A 65 23.14 -11.45 -12.17
CA GLU A 65 22.46 -10.31 -11.56
C GLU A 65 21.99 -9.28 -12.60
N GLU A 66 22.79 -9.03 -13.63
CA GLU A 66 22.51 -8.05 -14.68
C GLU A 66 21.41 -8.50 -15.65
N HIS A 67 21.44 -9.76 -16.08
CA HIS A 67 20.62 -10.21 -17.22
C HIS A 67 19.41 -11.06 -16.84
N ILE A 68 19.37 -11.64 -15.63
CA ILE A 68 18.23 -12.44 -15.18
C ILE A 68 17.29 -11.55 -14.35
N PRO A 69 16.00 -11.42 -14.73
CA PRO A 69 15.04 -10.59 -14.00
C PRO A 69 14.91 -11.00 -12.54
N SER A 70 14.82 -10.01 -11.63
CA SER A 70 14.63 -10.27 -10.19
C SER A 70 13.35 -11.03 -9.89
N SER A 71 12.30 -10.93 -10.72
CA SER A 71 11.08 -11.75 -10.58
C SER A 71 11.38 -13.24 -10.76
N ALA A 72 12.20 -13.62 -11.74
CA ALA A 72 12.56 -15.01 -11.98
C ALA A 72 13.50 -15.55 -10.90
N ARG A 73 14.35 -14.70 -10.32
CA ARG A 73 15.32 -15.08 -9.26
C ARG A 73 14.69 -15.17 -7.88
N GLU A 74 13.82 -14.22 -7.54
CA GLU A 74 13.32 -14.03 -6.18
C GLU A 74 11.88 -14.49 -5.95
N GLN A 75 11.04 -14.60 -6.98
CA GLN A 75 9.62 -14.95 -6.82
C GLN A 75 9.33 -16.39 -7.24
N GLU A 76 10.08 -16.93 -8.20
CA GLU A 76 9.91 -18.30 -8.68
C GLU A 76 10.76 -19.28 -7.86
N ALA A 77 10.13 -20.29 -7.28
CA ALA A 77 10.81 -21.32 -6.50
C ALA A 77 11.90 -22.07 -7.30
N VAL A 78 11.71 -22.19 -8.61
CA VAL A 78 12.68 -22.81 -9.53
C VAL A 78 13.96 -21.99 -9.61
N GLY A 79 13.85 -20.66 -9.74
CA GLY A 79 15.00 -19.76 -9.80
C GLY A 79 15.76 -19.69 -8.47
N GLN A 80 15.05 -19.59 -7.35
CA GLN A 80 15.66 -19.60 -6.01
C GLN A 80 16.46 -20.89 -5.74
N LYS A 81 15.87 -22.05 -6.10
CA LYS A 81 16.51 -23.37 -5.96
C LYS A 81 17.74 -23.50 -6.84
N LEU A 82 17.66 -23.04 -8.10
CA LEU A 82 18.78 -23.08 -9.03
C LEU A 82 19.94 -22.19 -8.53
N GLU A 83 19.64 -20.94 -8.13
CA GLU A 83 20.64 -20.01 -7.59
C GLU A 83 21.36 -20.59 -6.37
N PHE A 84 20.64 -21.25 -5.46
CA PHE A 84 21.23 -21.92 -4.30
C PHE A 84 22.25 -23.01 -4.71
N TYR A 85 21.92 -23.85 -5.69
CA TYR A 85 22.86 -24.87 -6.17
C TYR A 85 24.03 -24.30 -6.96
N LEU A 86 23.84 -23.19 -7.69
CA LEU A 86 24.93 -22.48 -8.37
C LEU A 86 25.94 -21.96 -7.33
N HIS A 87 25.47 -21.37 -6.23
CA HIS A 87 26.34 -20.96 -5.14
C HIS A 87 27.11 -22.15 -4.52
N ILE A 88 26.48 -23.31 -4.36
CA ILE A 88 27.17 -24.53 -3.92
C ILE A 88 28.25 -24.94 -4.93
N HIS A 89 27.93 -24.99 -6.22
CA HIS A 89 28.87 -25.35 -7.29
C HIS A 89 30.13 -24.49 -7.23
N PHE A 90 29.99 -23.17 -7.23
CA PHE A 90 31.15 -22.28 -7.19
C PHE A 90 31.96 -22.42 -5.90
N SER A 91 31.30 -22.69 -4.76
CA SER A 91 31.96 -22.92 -3.47
C SER A 91 32.86 -24.16 -3.47
N ILE A 92 32.41 -25.25 -4.11
CA ILE A 92 33.14 -26.52 -4.15
C ILE A 92 33.98 -26.70 -5.41
N TYR A 93 33.89 -25.79 -6.38
CA TYR A 93 34.53 -25.91 -7.70
C TYR A 93 36.04 -26.16 -7.58
N LEU A 94 36.74 -25.39 -6.74
CA LEU A 94 38.18 -25.58 -6.50
C LEU A 94 38.50 -26.94 -5.84
N LEU A 95 37.59 -27.48 -5.03
CA LEU A 95 37.76 -28.81 -4.43
C LEU A 95 37.57 -29.92 -5.45
N LYS A 96 36.65 -29.72 -6.40
CA LYS A 96 36.30 -30.71 -7.43
C LYS A 96 37.33 -30.76 -8.57
N HIS A 97 37.83 -29.59 -9.01
CA HIS A 97 38.69 -29.46 -10.21
C HIS A 97 40.18 -29.26 -9.89
N ALA A 98 40.59 -29.29 -8.62
CA ALA A 98 42.01 -29.15 -8.25
C ALA A 98 42.85 -30.36 -8.70
N VAL A 99 43.84 -30.11 -9.56
CA VAL A 99 44.94 -31.04 -9.83
C VAL A 99 46.03 -30.83 -8.78
N GLY A 100 45.76 -31.23 -7.52
CA GLY A 100 46.70 -31.10 -6.39
C GLY A 100 46.08 -30.49 -5.14
N LYS A 101 46.89 -29.83 -4.30
CA LYS A 101 46.37 -29.06 -3.15
C LYS A 101 45.75 -27.76 -3.69
N PRO A 102 44.44 -27.51 -3.48
CA PRO A 102 43.82 -26.25 -3.89
C PRO A 102 44.46 -25.06 -3.15
N ASP A 103 44.50 -23.90 -3.79
CA ASP A 103 44.89 -22.67 -3.14
C ASP A 103 43.93 -22.39 -1.97
N LYS A 104 44.49 -22.40 -0.76
CA LYS A 104 43.72 -22.25 0.47
C LYS A 104 43.08 -20.86 0.57
N ALA A 105 43.76 -19.82 0.07
CA ALA A 105 43.23 -18.46 0.12
C ALA A 105 41.99 -18.31 -0.78
N ALA A 106 42.08 -18.80 -2.02
CA ALA A 106 40.95 -18.79 -2.96
C ALA A 106 39.77 -19.67 -2.50
N LEU A 107 40.05 -20.79 -1.83
CA LEU A 107 39.00 -21.62 -1.24
C LEU A 107 38.30 -20.92 -0.07
N ASP A 108 39.07 -20.31 0.84
CA ASP A 108 38.52 -19.57 1.99
C ASP A 108 37.66 -18.38 1.52
N GLU A 109 38.05 -17.71 0.43
CA GLU A 109 37.28 -16.63 -0.21
C GLU A 109 35.93 -17.11 -0.77
N ARG A 110 35.92 -18.22 -1.53
CA ARG A 110 34.67 -18.81 -2.06
C ARG A 110 33.73 -19.28 -0.95
N ILE A 111 34.28 -19.88 0.10
CA ILE A 111 33.53 -20.27 1.30
C ILE A 111 32.94 -19.05 2.01
N ALA A 112 33.69 -17.94 2.13
CA ALA A 112 33.21 -16.70 2.73
C ALA A 112 32.09 -16.05 1.91
N TYR A 113 32.20 -16.08 0.57
CA TYR A 113 31.16 -15.60 -0.33
C TYR A 113 29.86 -16.40 -0.15
N PHE A 114 29.95 -17.74 -0.11
CA PHE A 114 28.79 -18.59 0.12
C PHE A 114 28.18 -18.39 1.50
N LYS A 115 29.01 -18.22 2.53
CA LYS A 115 28.52 -17.89 3.89
C LYS A 115 27.71 -16.60 3.89
N THR A 116 28.19 -15.56 3.20
CA THR A 116 27.48 -14.28 3.06
C THR A 116 26.13 -14.48 2.35
N TYR A 117 26.07 -15.32 1.33
CA TYR A 117 24.82 -15.68 0.65
C TYR A 117 23.84 -16.39 1.59
N LEU A 118 24.29 -17.39 2.36
CA LEU A 118 23.45 -18.12 3.33
C LEU A 118 22.87 -17.21 4.42
N GLU A 119 23.61 -16.18 4.84
CA GLU A 119 23.18 -15.20 5.85
C GLU A 119 22.24 -14.12 5.28
N THR A 120 22.16 -13.98 3.96
CA THR A 120 21.38 -12.93 3.27
C THR A 120 20.26 -13.51 2.41
N LYS A 121 20.46 -13.63 1.09
CA LYS A 121 19.45 -14.10 0.12
C LYS A 121 19.04 -15.55 0.37
N GLY A 122 19.99 -16.39 0.78
CA GLY A 122 19.76 -17.80 1.05
C GLY A 122 18.95 -18.07 2.33
N ALA A 123 18.90 -17.14 3.28
CA ALA A 123 18.42 -17.40 4.64
C ALA A 123 17.00 -18.01 4.72
N ALA A 124 16.10 -17.61 3.82
CA ALA A 124 14.73 -18.13 3.78
C ALA A 124 14.66 -19.63 3.41
N LEU A 125 15.65 -20.13 2.66
CA LEU A 125 15.73 -21.52 2.20
C LEU A 125 16.14 -22.49 3.32
N SER A 126 16.53 -21.99 4.50
CA SER A 126 16.84 -22.81 5.68
C SER A 126 15.64 -23.60 6.20
N GLN A 127 14.43 -23.16 5.86
CA GLN A 127 13.18 -23.83 6.21
C GLN A 127 12.86 -25.03 5.31
N THR A 128 13.60 -25.21 4.21
CA THR A 128 13.41 -26.33 3.28
C THR A 128 14.34 -27.47 3.67
N THR A 129 13.75 -28.64 3.95
CA THR A 129 14.48 -29.84 4.41
C THR A 129 15.55 -30.31 3.43
N GLU A 130 15.36 -30.07 2.13
CA GLU A 130 16.32 -30.37 1.07
C GLU A 130 17.63 -29.58 1.22
N PHE A 131 17.56 -28.31 1.64
CA PHE A 131 18.74 -27.42 1.67
C PHE A 131 19.48 -27.42 3.00
N LEU A 132 18.80 -27.84 4.06
CA LEU A 132 19.31 -27.80 5.44
C LEU A 132 20.74 -28.38 5.60
N PRO A 133 21.10 -29.53 4.99
CA PRO A 133 22.44 -30.09 5.13
C PRO A 133 23.55 -29.17 4.58
N PHE A 134 23.27 -28.35 3.57
CA PHE A 134 24.26 -27.51 2.91
C PHE A 134 24.61 -26.24 3.70
N TYR A 135 23.82 -25.86 4.72
CA TYR A 135 24.18 -24.78 5.64
C TYR A 135 25.39 -25.11 6.51
N ALA A 136 25.70 -26.40 6.67
CA ALA A 136 26.89 -26.85 7.37
C ALA A 136 28.15 -26.81 6.47
N LEU A 137 28.00 -26.70 5.14
CA LEU A 137 29.09 -26.82 4.16
C LEU A 137 30.26 -25.86 4.44
N PRO A 138 30.05 -24.56 4.78
CA PRO A 138 31.14 -23.64 5.11
C PRO A 138 31.95 -24.02 6.36
N PHE A 139 31.39 -24.86 7.23
CA PHE A 139 31.97 -25.21 8.52
C PHE A 139 32.60 -26.60 8.53
N VAL A 140 32.44 -27.38 7.45
CA VAL A 140 33.00 -28.73 7.35
C VAL A 140 34.46 -28.65 6.89
N PRO A 141 35.44 -29.12 7.69
CA PRO A 141 36.86 -29.00 7.35
C PRO A 141 37.27 -29.71 6.06
N ASN A 142 36.56 -30.77 5.67
CA ASN A 142 36.76 -31.46 4.41
C ASN A 142 35.43 -31.98 3.82
N PRO A 143 34.76 -31.18 2.98
CA PRO A 143 33.48 -31.55 2.38
C PRO A 143 33.53 -32.79 1.50
N MET A 144 34.69 -33.14 0.91
CA MET A 144 34.81 -34.27 -0.03
C MET A 144 34.61 -35.64 0.61
N ILE A 145 34.87 -35.76 1.91
CA ILE A 145 34.81 -37.03 2.65
C ILE A 145 33.47 -37.16 3.39
N HIS A 146 32.72 -36.08 3.51
CA HIS A 146 31.50 -36.06 4.30
C HIS A 146 30.34 -36.75 3.58
N PRO A 147 29.67 -37.76 4.19
CA PRO A 147 28.62 -38.54 3.52
C PRO A 147 27.48 -37.71 2.92
N SER A 148 27.09 -36.62 3.59
CA SER A 148 26.01 -35.74 3.15
C SER A 148 26.31 -34.93 1.88
N PHE A 149 27.58 -34.84 1.46
CA PHE A 149 28.00 -34.04 0.29
C PHE A 149 28.54 -34.89 -0.85
N LYS A 150 28.55 -36.22 -0.70
CA LYS A 150 29.13 -37.14 -1.68
C LYS A 150 28.56 -36.96 -3.09
N GLU A 151 27.28 -36.64 -3.20
CA GLU A 151 26.61 -36.41 -4.49
C GLU A 151 27.13 -35.16 -5.21
N LEU A 152 27.53 -34.11 -4.48
CA LEU A 152 28.02 -32.85 -5.07
C LEU A 152 29.32 -33.04 -5.87
N PHE A 153 30.12 -34.03 -5.50
CA PHE A 153 31.40 -34.32 -6.14
C PHE A 153 31.29 -35.33 -7.29
N GLN A 154 30.09 -35.76 -7.67
CA GLN A 154 29.88 -36.61 -8.83
C GLN A 154 29.80 -35.78 -10.12
N ASP A 155 30.30 -36.32 -11.23
CA ASP A 155 30.21 -35.66 -12.54
C ASP A 155 28.76 -35.51 -13.03
N SER A 156 27.90 -36.46 -12.66
CA SER A 156 26.46 -36.41 -12.92
C SER A 156 25.80 -35.20 -12.30
N TRP A 157 26.17 -34.82 -11.08
CA TRP A 157 25.56 -33.67 -10.38
C TRP A 157 25.84 -32.34 -11.08
N GLU A 158 27.07 -32.13 -11.54
CA GLU A 158 27.45 -30.92 -12.27
C GLU A 158 26.82 -30.88 -13.67
N SER A 159 26.77 -32.01 -14.36
CA SER A 159 26.07 -32.13 -15.64
C SER A 159 24.57 -31.84 -15.51
N ASP A 160 23.93 -32.36 -14.46
CA ASP A 160 22.51 -32.12 -14.18
C ASP A 160 22.26 -30.65 -13.82
N LEU A 161 23.15 -30.04 -13.02
CA LEU A 161 23.05 -28.62 -12.67
C LEU A 161 23.23 -27.73 -13.91
N LYS A 162 24.19 -28.04 -14.79
CA LYS A 162 24.39 -27.34 -16.06
C LYS A 162 23.16 -27.45 -16.95
N THR A 163 22.58 -28.63 -17.09
CA THR A 163 21.37 -28.85 -17.89
C THR A 163 20.20 -28.01 -17.35
N ARG A 164 20.00 -27.98 -16.02
CA ARG A 164 18.96 -27.16 -15.38
C ARG A 164 19.20 -25.66 -15.61
N LEU A 165 20.46 -25.22 -15.59
CA LEU A 165 20.84 -23.84 -15.91
C LEU A 165 20.50 -23.51 -17.37
N GLU A 166 20.86 -24.37 -18.32
CA GLU A 166 20.58 -24.19 -19.75
C GLU A 166 19.08 -24.11 -20.06
N GLU A 167 18.28 -24.99 -19.43
CA GLU A 167 16.82 -25.00 -19.54
C GLU A 167 16.22 -23.72 -18.97
N PHE A 168 16.66 -23.30 -17.77
CA PHE A 168 16.20 -22.08 -17.13
C PHE A 168 16.54 -20.84 -17.96
N LEU A 169 17.79 -20.69 -18.40
CA LEU A 169 18.21 -19.57 -19.24
C LEU A 169 17.43 -19.53 -20.56
N SER A 170 17.19 -20.69 -21.18
CA SER A 170 16.34 -20.79 -22.37
C SER A 170 14.91 -20.33 -22.08
N ALA A 171 14.30 -20.76 -20.98
CA ALA A 171 12.94 -20.35 -20.62
C ALA A 171 12.88 -18.84 -20.33
N THR A 172 13.75 -18.30 -19.48
CA THR A 172 13.69 -16.92 -19.01
C THR A 172 14.09 -15.91 -20.08
N LEU A 173 15.13 -16.18 -20.87
CA LEU A 173 15.64 -15.22 -21.85
C LEU A 173 14.92 -15.31 -23.22
N LYS A 174 14.37 -16.48 -23.58
CA LYS A 174 13.51 -16.64 -24.77
C LYS A 174 12.04 -16.28 -24.50
N ALA A 175 11.48 -16.46 -23.30
CA ALA A 175 10.12 -16.03 -22.98
C ALA A 175 9.94 -14.49 -23.00
N ASN A 176 11.03 -13.73 -22.89
CA ASN A 176 11.06 -12.27 -23.06
C ASN A 176 10.95 -11.81 -24.53
N GLU A 177 10.41 -12.63 -25.42
CA GLU A 177 10.10 -12.31 -26.82
C GLU A 177 8.68 -11.74 -27.02
N SER A 178 7.92 -11.43 -25.95
CA SER A 178 6.61 -10.81 -26.10
C SER A 178 6.74 -9.36 -26.64
N PRO A 179 6.08 -9.02 -27.75
CA PRO A 179 6.24 -7.69 -28.35
C PRO A 179 5.67 -6.63 -27.41
N ARG A 180 6.36 -5.49 -27.29
CA ARG A 180 5.98 -4.40 -26.37
C ARG A 180 4.54 -3.92 -26.51
N LEU A 181 3.95 -4.06 -27.70
CA LEU A 181 2.54 -3.74 -27.97
C LEU A 181 1.58 -4.65 -27.16
N LEU A 182 1.89 -5.94 -27.06
CA LEU A 182 1.10 -6.91 -26.32
C LEU A 182 1.22 -6.69 -24.81
N THR A 183 2.40 -6.32 -24.34
CA THR A 183 2.64 -5.95 -22.93
C THR A 183 1.79 -4.74 -22.54
N LEU A 184 1.82 -3.66 -23.35
CA LEU A 184 1.01 -2.47 -23.10
C LEU A 184 -0.50 -2.76 -23.12
N TYR A 185 -0.96 -3.66 -23.99
CA TYR A 185 -2.37 -4.07 -24.01
C TYR A 185 -2.77 -4.80 -22.72
N LYS A 186 -1.94 -5.74 -22.25
CA LYS A 186 -2.18 -6.46 -21.00
C LYS A 186 -2.17 -5.52 -19.79
N GLU A 187 -1.18 -4.63 -19.72
CA GLU A 187 -1.07 -3.62 -18.66
C GLU A 187 -2.31 -2.69 -18.60
N ASN A 188 -2.79 -2.24 -19.76
CA ASN A 188 -3.98 -1.39 -19.84
C ASN A 188 -5.26 -2.14 -19.46
N THR A 189 -5.38 -3.42 -19.84
CA THR A 189 -6.53 -4.26 -19.50
C THR A 189 -6.60 -4.51 -17.99
N GLN A 190 -5.46 -4.82 -17.37
CA GLN A 190 -5.33 -5.00 -15.91
C GLN A 190 -5.74 -3.73 -15.16
N CYS A 191 -5.20 -2.58 -15.55
CA CYS A 191 -5.51 -1.28 -14.94
C CYS A 191 -6.99 -0.89 -15.10
N SER A 192 -7.57 -1.14 -16.27
CA SER A 192 -9.00 -0.89 -16.51
C SER A 192 -9.90 -1.80 -15.66
N GLN A 193 -9.48 -3.03 -15.40
CA GLN A 193 -10.24 -3.99 -14.58
C GLN A 193 -10.22 -3.62 -13.10
N GLU A 194 -9.07 -3.18 -12.58
CA GLU A 194 -8.94 -2.65 -11.22
C GLU A 194 -9.78 -1.38 -11.01
N THR A 195 -9.76 -0.47 -11.99
CA THR A 195 -10.56 0.77 -11.95
C THR A 195 -12.07 0.47 -11.95
N LEU A 196 -12.52 -0.50 -12.76
CA LEU A 196 -13.92 -0.95 -12.77
C LEU A 196 -14.35 -1.58 -11.44
N GLN A 197 -13.47 -2.38 -10.81
CA GLN A 197 -13.75 -2.97 -9.50
C GLN A 197 -13.88 -1.89 -8.41
N GLN A 198 -13.00 -0.89 -8.41
CA GLN A 198 -13.08 0.25 -7.48
C GLN A 198 -14.37 1.04 -7.67
N LEU A 199 -14.76 1.35 -8.90
CA LEU A 199 -16.02 2.04 -9.20
C LEU A 199 -17.24 1.23 -8.76
N HIS A 200 -17.23 -0.08 -8.98
CA HIS A 200 -18.30 -0.96 -8.52
C HIS A 200 -18.42 -0.97 -6.98
N GLN A 201 -17.30 -1.00 -6.26
CA GLN A 201 -17.30 -0.95 -4.81
C GLN A 201 -17.83 0.39 -4.27
N GLN A 202 -17.45 1.51 -4.89
CA GLN A 202 -17.98 2.84 -4.54
C GLN A 202 -19.49 2.93 -4.78
N LEU A 203 -19.99 2.33 -5.87
CA LEU A 203 -21.42 2.26 -6.15
C LEU A 203 -22.18 1.52 -5.03
N VAL A 204 -21.71 0.33 -4.65
CA VAL A 204 -22.33 -0.49 -3.59
C VAL A 204 -22.33 0.23 -2.24
N GLU A 205 -21.24 0.92 -1.90
CA GLU A 205 -21.18 1.73 -0.68
C GLU A 205 -22.15 2.92 -0.71
N SER A 206 -22.27 3.59 -1.86
CA SER A 206 -23.22 4.69 -2.06
C SER A 206 -24.68 4.23 -1.94
N GLU A 207 -25.02 3.08 -2.53
CA GLU A 207 -26.34 2.46 -2.40
C GLU A 207 -26.65 2.11 -0.94
N ARG A 208 -25.69 1.54 -0.21
CA ARG A 208 -25.84 1.22 1.22
C ARG A 208 -26.09 2.47 2.06
N LYS A 209 -25.38 3.57 1.79
CA LYS A 209 -25.61 4.87 2.46
C LYS A 209 -27.02 5.38 2.15
N THR A 210 -27.43 5.36 0.89
CA THR A 210 -28.75 5.78 0.43
C THR A 210 -29.86 4.99 1.11
N MET A 211 -29.73 3.67 1.19
CA MET A 211 -30.69 2.79 1.87
C MET A 211 -30.79 3.11 3.38
N THR A 212 -29.68 3.50 4.00
CA THR A 212 -29.67 3.92 5.40
C THR A 212 -30.41 5.24 5.60
N TYR A 213 -30.21 6.21 4.72
CA TYR A 213 -30.95 7.48 4.74
C TYR A 213 -32.43 7.28 4.48
N LEU A 214 -32.81 6.42 3.53
CA LEU A 214 -34.20 6.11 3.24
C LEU A 214 -34.91 5.47 4.45
N LYS A 215 -34.25 4.54 5.14
CA LYS A 215 -34.78 3.95 6.38
C LYS A 215 -34.99 4.99 7.48
N ARG A 216 -34.04 5.93 7.65
CA ARG A 216 -34.18 7.04 8.61
C ARG A 216 -35.31 7.98 8.22
N PHE A 217 -35.43 8.33 6.94
CA PHE A 217 -36.50 9.17 6.43
C PHE A 217 -37.87 8.53 6.67
N ASN A 218 -38.04 7.25 6.33
CA ASN A 218 -39.30 6.53 6.57
C ASN A 218 -39.64 6.48 8.07
N LYS A 219 -38.64 6.32 8.94
CA LYS A 219 -38.84 6.37 10.39
C LYS A 219 -39.33 7.76 10.84
N ILE A 220 -38.64 8.83 10.41
CA ILE A 220 -39.03 10.21 10.73
C ILE A 220 -40.44 10.51 10.21
N GLN A 221 -40.77 10.05 8.99
CA GLN A 221 -42.09 10.22 8.40
C GLN A 221 -43.18 9.51 9.21
N ALA A 222 -42.91 8.29 9.70
CA ALA A 222 -43.82 7.56 10.58
C ALA A 222 -43.99 8.27 11.93
N ASP A 223 -42.90 8.75 12.53
CA ASP A 223 -42.93 9.55 13.76
C ASP A 223 -43.77 10.82 13.58
N TYR A 224 -43.65 11.49 12.42
CA TYR A 224 -44.43 12.68 12.09
C TYR A 224 -45.94 12.38 11.99
N HIS A 225 -46.34 11.30 11.31
CA HIS A 225 -47.75 10.90 11.24
C HIS A 225 -48.30 10.50 12.60
N ASN A 226 -47.50 9.83 13.44
CA ASN A 226 -47.88 9.50 14.81
C ASN A 226 -48.13 10.78 15.63
N LEU A 227 -47.27 11.79 15.50
CA LEU A 227 -47.44 13.08 16.19
C LEU A 227 -48.72 13.80 15.75
N ILE A 228 -49.04 13.78 14.46
CA ILE A 228 -50.31 14.32 13.94
C ILE A 228 -51.49 13.59 14.57
N GLY A 229 -51.47 12.26 14.61
CA GLY A 229 -52.53 11.46 15.26
C GLY A 229 -52.66 11.71 16.76
N VAL A 230 -51.55 11.95 17.46
CA VAL A 230 -51.57 12.35 18.88
C VAL A 230 -52.20 13.73 19.06
N THR A 231 -51.81 14.67 18.21
CA THR A 231 -52.31 16.04 18.26
C THR A 231 -53.83 16.07 18.00
N ALA A 232 -54.33 15.28 17.05
CA ALA A 232 -55.76 15.16 16.78
C ALA A 232 -56.55 14.66 18.00
N GLU A 233 -56.13 13.56 18.63
CA GLU A 233 -56.82 13.03 19.82
C GLU A 233 -56.78 13.99 21.02
N LEU A 234 -55.69 14.75 21.19
CA LEU A 234 -55.60 15.79 22.22
C LEU A 234 -56.57 16.95 21.95
N VAL A 235 -56.71 17.38 20.70
CA VAL A 235 -57.66 18.43 20.30
C VAL A 235 -59.10 17.95 20.53
N ASP A 236 -59.44 16.73 20.11
CA ASP A 236 -60.76 16.14 20.32
C ASP A 236 -61.10 16.02 21.82
N SER A 237 -60.12 15.61 22.64
CA SER A 237 -60.27 15.51 24.09
C SER A 237 -60.48 16.89 24.74
N LEU A 238 -59.75 17.91 24.29
CA LEU A 238 -59.92 19.29 24.77
C LEU A 238 -61.30 19.83 24.39
N GLU A 239 -61.76 19.62 23.16
CA GLU A 239 -63.09 20.03 22.70
C GLU A 239 -64.20 19.34 23.50
N ALA A 240 -64.08 18.05 23.77
CA ALA A 240 -65.01 17.30 24.62
C ALA A 240 -65.07 17.88 26.05
N THR A 241 -63.92 18.33 26.58
CA THR A 241 -63.82 18.94 27.91
C THR A 241 -64.48 20.31 27.97
N VAL A 242 -64.28 21.14 26.94
CA VAL A 242 -64.98 22.43 26.79
C VAL A 242 -66.50 22.24 26.73
N ASN A 243 -66.96 21.13 26.14
CA ASN A 243 -68.37 20.74 26.08
C ASN A 243 -68.89 20.04 27.36
N GLY A 244 -68.10 20.00 28.44
CA GLY A 244 -68.52 19.50 29.75
C GLY A 244 -68.36 17.99 29.98
N LYS A 245 -67.71 17.25 29.06
CA LYS A 245 -67.34 15.84 29.29
C LYS A 245 -66.04 15.78 30.08
N MET A 246 -65.98 14.96 31.13
CA MET A 246 -64.73 14.72 31.86
C MET A 246 -63.78 13.86 31.03
N ILE A 247 -62.49 14.19 31.07
CA ILE A 247 -61.42 13.36 30.48
C ILE A 247 -61.33 12.07 31.28
N THR A 248 -61.44 10.93 30.60
CA THR A 248 -61.34 9.63 31.27
C THR A 248 -59.89 9.18 31.41
N PRO A 249 -59.56 8.37 32.44
CA PRO A 249 -58.24 7.77 32.59
C PRO A 249 -57.79 6.97 31.34
N GLU A 250 -58.75 6.34 30.65
CA GLU A 250 -58.54 5.55 29.45
C GLU A 250 -58.07 6.41 28.27
N ASP A 251 -58.64 7.61 28.11
CA ASP A 251 -58.23 8.58 27.06
C ASP A 251 -56.78 9.02 27.25
N LEU A 252 -56.40 9.31 28.51
CA LEU A 252 -55.06 9.73 28.90
C LEU A 252 -54.02 8.61 28.69
N GLN A 253 -54.43 7.37 28.96
CA GLN A 253 -53.58 6.19 28.78
C GLN A 253 -53.35 5.88 27.29
N SER A 254 -54.39 6.01 26.44
CA SER A 254 -54.28 5.86 24.98
C SER A 254 -53.28 6.86 24.37
N VAL A 255 -53.40 8.13 24.75
CA VAL A 255 -52.54 9.21 24.26
C VAL A 255 -51.08 9.00 24.69
N CYS A 256 -50.85 8.64 25.96
CA CYS A 256 -49.50 8.37 26.47
C CYS A 256 -48.86 7.15 25.82
N LEU A 257 -49.61 6.06 25.62
CA LEU A 257 -49.09 4.85 24.97
C LEU A 257 -48.64 5.11 23.53
N ARG A 258 -49.40 5.89 22.75
CA ARG A 258 -48.97 6.28 21.39
C ARG A 258 -47.77 7.22 21.40
N LEU A 259 -47.75 8.22 22.29
CA LEU A 259 -46.63 9.17 22.43
C LEU A 259 -45.30 8.48 22.72
N PHE A 260 -45.31 7.45 23.58
CA PHE A 260 -44.08 6.79 24.05
C PHE A 260 -43.79 5.45 23.35
N SER A 261 -44.66 5.01 22.43
CA SER A 261 -44.54 3.74 21.70
C SER A 261 -43.20 3.54 20.98
N ASN A 262 -42.61 4.63 20.45
CA ASN A 262 -41.36 4.60 19.69
C ASN A 262 -40.09 4.75 20.55
N GLN A 263 -40.21 5.21 21.80
CA GLN A 263 -39.09 5.34 22.75
C GLN A 263 -39.00 4.16 23.73
N MET A 264 -40.10 3.42 23.94
CA MET A 264 -40.17 2.33 24.91
C MET A 264 -40.27 0.96 24.23
N LYS A 265 -39.58 -0.04 24.79
CA LYS A 265 -39.88 -1.45 24.45
C LYS A 265 -41.32 -1.74 24.86
N GLN A 266 -42.10 -2.41 24.00
CA GLN A 266 -43.53 -2.71 24.20
C GLN A 266 -43.86 -3.31 25.58
N SER A 267 -42.89 -4.01 26.20
CA SER A 267 -43.00 -4.61 27.53
C SER A 267 -43.02 -3.62 28.70
N VAL A 268 -42.48 -2.40 28.53
CA VAL A 268 -42.39 -1.39 29.61
C VAL A 268 -43.62 -0.47 29.59
N ALA A 269 -44.15 -0.19 28.40
CA ALA A 269 -45.30 0.69 28.19
C ALA A 269 -46.59 0.19 28.90
N HIS A 270 -46.77 -1.13 29.04
CA HIS A 270 -47.93 -1.73 29.70
C HIS A 270 -47.82 -1.79 31.23
N SER A 271 -46.63 -1.52 31.80
CA SER A 271 -46.37 -1.60 33.24
C SER A 271 -46.48 -0.25 33.97
N ILE A 272 -46.66 0.84 33.22
CA ILE A 272 -46.65 2.20 33.74
C ILE A 272 -48.08 2.70 33.89
N ASP A 273 -48.44 3.07 35.12
CA ASP A 273 -49.71 3.70 35.43
C ASP A 273 -49.63 5.21 35.16
N PHE A 274 -50.19 5.63 34.02
CA PHE A 274 -50.27 7.03 33.59
C PHE A 274 -51.37 7.82 34.32
N THR A 275 -52.26 7.14 35.07
CA THR A 275 -53.33 7.79 35.85
C THR A 275 -52.79 8.44 37.12
N ARG A 276 -51.58 8.04 37.57
CA ARG A 276 -50.90 8.64 38.71
C ARG A 276 -50.44 10.08 38.38
N PRO A 277 -50.80 11.09 39.19
CA PRO A 277 -50.42 12.48 38.96
C PRO A 277 -48.90 12.65 38.83
N GLY A 278 -48.46 13.33 37.78
CA GLY A 278 -47.05 13.65 37.54
C GLY A 278 -46.27 12.64 36.69
N THR A 279 -46.72 11.39 36.56
CA THR A 279 -46.02 10.33 35.81
C THR A 279 -45.86 10.67 34.32
N ALA A 280 -46.96 11.01 33.63
CA ALA A 280 -46.94 11.38 32.22
C ALA A 280 -46.09 12.64 31.97
N SER A 281 -46.20 13.65 32.85
CA SER A 281 -45.46 14.91 32.73
C SER A 281 -43.95 14.74 32.93
N THR A 282 -43.53 13.79 33.76
CA THR A 282 -42.12 13.47 34.01
C THR A 282 -41.54 12.72 32.83
N MET A 283 -42.30 11.77 32.27
CA MET A 283 -41.93 11.05 31.06
C MET A 283 -41.79 11.98 29.85
N LEU A 284 -42.74 12.89 29.61
CA LEU A 284 -42.65 13.90 28.55
C LEU A 284 -41.41 14.77 28.69
N ARG A 285 -41.11 15.24 29.90
CA ARG A 285 -39.89 16.01 30.17
C ARG A 285 -38.62 15.20 29.96
N ALA A 286 -38.61 13.91 30.30
CA ALA A 286 -37.49 13.02 30.03
C ALA A 286 -37.29 12.76 28.53
N SER A 287 -38.38 12.69 27.75
CA SER A 287 -38.36 12.50 26.29
C SER A 287 -37.96 13.75 25.50
N LEU A 288 -38.12 14.95 26.08
CA LEU A 288 -37.64 16.23 25.53
C LEU A 288 -36.14 16.43 25.70
N VAL A 289 -35.51 15.67 26.60
CA VAL A 289 -34.04 15.63 26.68
C VAL A 289 -33.58 14.87 25.44
N PRO A 290 -32.86 15.50 24.50
CA PRO A 290 -32.29 14.78 23.38
C PRO A 290 -31.50 13.62 23.97
N ALA A 291 -31.82 12.38 23.60
CA ALA A 291 -30.94 11.26 23.86
C ALA A 291 -29.58 11.73 23.38
N LYS A 292 -28.60 11.88 24.28
CA LYS A 292 -27.28 12.47 23.98
C LYS A 292 -26.76 11.83 22.70
N VAL A 293 -27.00 12.49 21.57
CA VAL A 293 -26.07 12.45 20.46
C VAL A 293 -24.84 12.97 21.15
N GLN A 294 -23.85 12.10 21.29
CA GLN A 294 -22.59 12.47 21.86
C GLN A 294 -22.02 13.48 20.87
N GLU A 295 -22.41 14.75 20.99
CA GLU A 295 -21.88 15.87 20.22
C GLU A 295 -20.38 15.79 20.47
N ILE A 296 -19.66 15.30 19.47
CA ILE A 296 -18.21 15.17 19.57
C ILE A 296 -17.72 16.61 19.72
N PRO A 297 -17.14 17.00 20.86
CA PRO A 297 -16.83 18.39 21.13
C PRO A 297 -15.92 18.94 20.03
N LEU A 298 -16.33 20.00 19.34
CA LEU A 298 -15.49 20.64 18.33
C LEU A 298 -14.20 21.15 18.99
N LEU A 299 -13.07 20.86 18.36
CA LEU A 299 -11.77 21.31 18.87
C LEU A 299 -11.63 22.83 18.66
N PRO A 300 -11.00 23.57 19.60
CA PRO A 300 -10.83 25.02 19.48
C PRO A 300 -10.12 25.43 18.18
N SER A 301 -10.55 26.51 17.53
CA SER A 301 -9.86 27.04 16.35
C SER A 301 -8.42 27.46 16.67
N LEU A 302 -7.51 27.34 15.70
CA LEU A 302 -6.11 27.75 15.82
C LEU A 302 -5.87 29.07 15.10
N ASP A 303 -4.90 29.84 15.61
CA ASP A 303 -4.32 30.96 14.89
C ASP A 303 -3.24 30.44 13.93
N TYR A 304 -3.63 30.18 12.69
CA TYR A 304 -2.77 29.59 11.66
C TYR A 304 -1.65 30.54 11.19
N GLU A 305 -1.88 31.85 11.21
CA GLU A 305 -0.88 32.85 10.85
C GLU A 305 0.27 32.86 11.86
N LYS A 306 -0.07 32.89 13.15
CA LYS A 306 0.93 32.77 14.21
C LYS A 306 1.66 31.42 14.15
N LEU A 307 0.93 30.33 13.93
CA LEU A 307 1.50 28.98 13.82
C LEU A 307 2.53 28.89 12.69
N LYS A 308 2.19 29.42 11.51
CA LYS A 308 3.11 29.46 10.36
C LYS A 308 4.35 30.27 10.70
N LYS A 309 4.19 31.47 11.28
CA LYS A 309 5.33 32.31 11.71
C LYS A 309 6.25 31.57 12.69
N ASP A 310 5.69 30.95 13.74
CA ASP A 310 6.47 30.23 14.74
C ASP A 310 7.14 28.96 14.18
N LEU A 311 6.54 28.32 13.18
CA LEU A 311 7.14 27.19 12.45
C LEU A 311 8.32 27.61 11.56
N ILE A 312 8.41 28.88 11.16
CA ILE A 312 9.50 29.40 10.30
C ILE A 312 10.61 29.99 11.17
N ASP A 313 10.25 30.96 12.00
CA ASP A 313 11.18 31.81 12.73
C ASP A 313 11.49 31.29 14.14
N GLY A 314 10.72 30.32 14.62
CA GLY A 314 10.87 29.76 15.95
C GLY A 314 12.16 28.94 16.14
N SER A 315 12.51 28.71 17.41
CA SER A 315 13.58 27.77 17.77
C SER A 315 13.23 26.33 17.34
N ASP A 316 14.25 25.50 17.13
CA ASP A 316 14.03 24.08 16.77
C ASP A 316 13.17 23.33 17.79
N ARG A 317 13.29 23.69 19.07
CA ARG A 317 12.46 23.14 20.15
C ARG A 317 11.00 23.55 20.01
N LEU A 318 10.72 24.82 19.72
CA LEU A 318 9.36 25.31 19.48
C LEU A 318 8.75 24.63 18.26
N LYS A 319 9.49 24.57 17.15
CA LYS A 319 9.10 23.88 15.92
C LYS A 319 8.72 22.42 16.19
N ALA A 320 9.57 21.68 16.90
CA ALA A 320 9.31 20.28 17.23
C ALA A 320 8.01 20.10 18.04
N PHE A 321 7.78 20.94 19.05
CA PHE A 321 6.55 20.86 19.86
C PHE A 321 5.30 21.23 19.05
N LEU A 322 5.37 22.25 18.21
CA LEU A 322 4.24 22.63 17.35
C LEU A 322 3.91 21.53 16.35
N LEU A 323 4.90 20.95 15.69
CA LEU A 323 4.71 19.82 14.77
C LEU A 323 4.13 18.59 15.48
N GLN A 324 4.60 18.29 16.69
CA GLN A 324 4.05 17.23 17.51
C GLN A 324 2.59 17.51 17.89
N ALA A 325 2.27 18.73 18.32
CA ALA A 325 0.92 19.13 18.71
C ALA A 325 -0.06 19.07 17.53
N LEU A 326 0.35 19.57 16.36
CA LEU A 326 -0.43 19.49 15.12
C LEU A 326 -0.72 18.05 14.72
N ARG A 327 0.30 17.17 14.80
CA ARG A 327 0.15 15.74 14.52
C ARG A 327 -0.78 15.09 15.52
N TRP A 328 -0.61 15.35 16.81
CA TRP A 328 -1.45 14.80 17.87
C TRP A 328 -2.90 15.23 17.64
N ARG A 329 -3.16 16.52 17.45
CA ARG A 329 -4.51 17.03 17.17
C ARG A 329 -5.21 16.32 16.00
N LEU A 330 -4.47 15.95 14.95
CA LEU A 330 -5.02 15.18 13.83
C LEU A 330 -5.19 13.67 14.13
N THR A 331 -4.27 13.08 14.88
CA THR A 331 -4.24 11.61 15.11
C THR A 331 -5.07 11.18 16.33
N THR A 332 -5.26 12.04 17.31
CA THR A 332 -6.05 11.79 18.52
C THR A 332 -7.48 12.30 18.43
N SER A 333 -7.85 13.00 17.35
CA SER A 333 -9.25 13.34 17.08
C SER A 333 -10.07 12.07 16.81
N HIS A 334 -11.36 12.10 17.13
CA HIS A 334 -12.28 11.00 16.91
C HIS A 334 -12.42 10.73 15.40
N PRO A 335 -12.36 9.46 14.95
CA PRO A 335 -12.61 9.11 13.55
C PRO A 335 -13.96 9.63 13.06
N GLY A 336 -14.02 10.09 11.81
CA GLY A 336 -15.20 10.72 11.21
C GLY A 336 -15.15 12.25 11.33
N GLU A 337 -16.28 12.87 11.63
CA GLU A 337 -16.51 14.32 11.47
C GLU A 337 -15.47 15.20 12.18
N GLN A 338 -15.05 14.85 13.41
CA GLN A 338 -14.07 15.66 14.15
C GLN A 338 -12.69 15.64 13.48
N ARG A 339 -12.22 14.47 13.02
CA ARG A 339 -10.94 14.36 12.31
C ARG A 339 -10.98 15.05 10.96
N ASP A 340 -12.08 14.88 10.24
CA ASP A 340 -12.28 15.51 8.94
C ASP A 340 -12.28 17.03 9.10
N THR A 341 -12.96 17.56 10.12
CA THR A 341 -12.95 19.00 10.44
C THR A 341 -11.55 19.52 10.77
N VAL A 342 -10.74 18.79 11.55
CA VAL A 342 -9.36 19.18 11.84
C VAL A 342 -8.51 19.21 10.56
N LEU A 343 -8.61 18.18 9.72
CA LEU A 343 -7.87 18.09 8.48
C LEU A 343 -8.28 19.22 7.52
N GLN A 344 -9.58 19.44 7.34
CA GLN A 344 -10.11 20.51 6.50
C GLN A 344 -9.66 21.89 6.99
N ALA A 345 -9.64 22.12 8.31
CA ALA A 345 -9.11 23.37 8.86
C ALA A 345 -7.61 23.56 8.52
N TYR A 346 -6.81 22.49 8.51
CA TYR A 346 -5.41 22.57 8.08
C TYR A 346 -5.25 22.85 6.58
N ILE A 347 -6.07 22.20 5.75
CA ILE A 347 -6.05 22.35 4.29
C ILE A 347 -6.51 23.76 3.88
N ASN A 348 -7.64 24.22 4.44
CA ASN A 348 -8.24 25.53 4.12
C ASN A 348 -7.33 26.71 4.49
N ASN A 349 -6.47 26.54 5.50
CA ASN A 349 -5.48 27.54 5.90
C ASN A 349 -4.09 27.31 5.28
N ASP A 350 -4.00 26.39 4.30
CA ASP A 350 -2.77 26.00 3.61
C ASP A 350 -1.59 25.76 4.57
N LEU A 351 -1.81 25.00 5.66
CA LEU A 351 -0.84 24.88 6.77
C LEU A 351 0.57 24.46 6.31
N LEU A 352 0.67 23.63 5.27
CA LEU A 352 1.94 23.11 4.74
C LEU A 352 2.42 23.86 3.49
N ASP A 353 1.77 24.99 3.13
CA ASP A 353 2.05 25.80 1.94
C ASP A 353 2.11 24.96 0.64
N CYS A 354 1.08 24.12 0.42
CA CYS A 354 0.97 23.26 -0.75
C CYS A 354 0.23 23.93 -1.91
N TYR A 355 -0.64 24.91 -1.66
CA TYR A 355 -1.28 25.71 -2.72
C TYR A 355 -0.43 26.91 -3.13
N SER A 356 0.31 27.48 -2.18
CA SER A 356 1.10 28.68 -2.38
C SER A 356 2.46 28.37 -3.03
N ASN A 357 2.69 28.86 -4.26
CA ASN A 357 3.96 28.69 -4.99
C ASN A 357 5.11 29.58 -4.42
N GLY A 358 4.84 30.28 -3.32
CA GLY A 358 5.76 31.16 -2.61
C GLY A 358 6.80 30.35 -1.84
N GLN A 359 8.08 30.63 -2.09
CA GLN A 359 9.16 29.98 -1.38
C GLN A 359 9.14 30.35 0.12
N ARG A 360 9.12 29.37 1.04
CA ARG A 360 10.23 29.09 2.01
C ARG A 360 9.88 28.36 3.30
N SER A 361 8.63 28.17 3.68
CA SER A 361 8.34 28.09 5.12
C SER A 361 8.28 26.68 5.72
N PHE A 362 7.30 25.86 5.35
CA PHE A 362 7.09 24.55 6.01
C PHE A 362 7.96 23.42 5.44
N LEU A 363 8.15 23.36 4.11
CA LEU A 363 8.94 22.30 3.47
C LEU A 363 10.44 22.36 3.80
N MET A 364 10.95 23.50 4.28
CA MET A 364 12.33 23.57 4.79
C MET A 364 12.49 22.79 6.10
N LEU A 365 11.40 22.49 6.82
CA LEU A 365 11.46 21.71 8.06
C LEU A 365 11.84 20.25 7.81
N ILE A 366 11.44 19.66 6.66
CA ILE A 366 11.87 18.30 6.29
C ILE A 366 13.36 18.26 5.88
N GLN A 367 13.94 19.43 5.59
CA GLN A 367 15.36 19.60 5.30
C GLN A 367 16.15 20.24 6.47
N SER A 368 15.51 20.44 7.63
CA SER A 368 16.16 21.07 8.79
C SER A 368 17.42 20.33 9.21
N LYS A 369 18.42 21.04 9.73
CA LYS A 369 19.61 20.41 10.33
C LYS A 369 19.28 19.66 11.62
N CYS A 370 18.23 20.06 12.33
CA CYS A 370 17.75 19.40 13.54
C CYS A 370 16.97 18.13 13.21
N GLU A 371 17.49 16.98 13.65
CA GLU A 371 16.88 15.66 13.44
C GLU A 371 15.46 15.59 14.01
N VAL A 372 15.25 16.13 15.21
CA VAL A 372 13.94 16.10 15.90
C VAL A 372 12.88 16.85 15.08
N VAL A 373 13.23 18.01 14.51
CA VAL A 373 12.33 18.78 13.64
C VAL A 373 12.01 18.01 12.37
N ARG A 374 13.02 17.40 11.72
CA ARG A 374 12.81 16.57 10.52
C ARG A 374 11.88 15.40 10.81
N GLN A 375 12.12 14.69 11.92
CA GLN A 375 11.33 13.54 12.33
C GLN A 375 9.86 13.91 12.55
N TYR A 376 9.58 14.98 13.32
CA TYR A 376 8.19 15.39 13.56
C TYR A 376 7.50 15.94 12.31
N THR A 377 8.25 16.57 11.41
CA THR A 377 7.75 16.98 10.09
C THR A 377 7.34 15.76 9.27
N ALA A 378 8.21 14.74 9.18
CA ALA A 378 7.93 13.50 8.47
C ALA A 378 6.69 12.78 9.05
N ARG A 379 6.56 12.74 10.38
CA ARG A 379 5.40 12.14 11.05
C ARG A 379 4.10 12.89 10.76
N LEU A 380 4.14 14.22 10.68
CA LEU A 380 2.97 15.03 10.33
C LEU A 380 2.55 14.77 8.87
N ILE A 381 3.49 14.79 7.93
CA ILE A 381 3.23 14.51 6.50
C ILE A 381 2.65 13.10 6.33
N ASN A 382 3.21 12.10 7.01
CA ASN A 382 2.70 10.73 7.01
C ASN A 382 1.27 10.63 7.58
N ALA A 383 0.93 11.46 8.58
CA ALA A 383 -0.42 11.54 9.12
C ALA A 383 -1.42 12.13 8.11
N PHE A 384 -1.04 13.21 7.40
CA PHE A 384 -1.85 13.75 6.30
C PHE A 384 -2.06 12.72 5.19
N ALA A 385 -1.00 12.05 4.74
CA ALA A 385 -1.07 11.05 3.68
C ALA A 385 -1.94 9.83 4.04
N SER A 386 -2.19 9.59 5.33
CA SER A 386 -3.09 8.53 5.78
C SER A 386 -4.57 8.82 5.50
N LEU A 387 -4.93 10.06 5.17
CA LEU A 387 -6.30 10.50 4.89
C LEU A 387 -6.43 10.90 3.41
N ALA A 388 -7.55 10.58 2.75
CA ALA A 388 -7.73 10.79 1.31
C ALA A 388 -7.59 12.27 0.89
N GLU A 389 -8.30 13.17 1.58
CA GLU A 389 -8.20 14.62 1.37
C GLU A 389 -6.79 15.16 1.66
N GLY A 390 -6.09 14.54 2.61
CA GLY A 390 -4.70 14.90 2.93
C GLY A 390 -3.76 14.53 1.79
N ARG A 391 -3.95 13.39 1.13
CA ARG A 391 -3.19 13.02 -0.08
C ARG A 391 -3.46 14.00 -1.22
N LEU A 392 -4.73 14.36 -1.43
CA LEU A 392 -5.11 15.32 -2.47
C LEU A 392 -4.41 16.66 -2.24
N TYR A 393 -4.42 17.18 -1.01
CA TYR A 393 -3.73 18.42 -0.62
C TYR A 393 -2.20 18.34 -0.83
N LEU A 394 -1.55 17.29 -0.33
CA LEU A 394 -0.10 17.12 -0.48
C LEU A 394 0.32 16.99 -1.95
N SER A 395 -0.52 16.39 -2.79
CA SER A 395 -0.23 16.21 -4.23
C SER A 395 -0.27 17.50 -5.04
N GLN A 396 -0.84 18.59 -4.51
CA GLN A 396 -0.89 19.90 -5.17
C GLN A 396 0.49 20.55 -5.31
N ASN A 397 1.47 20.10 -4.52
CA ASN A 397 2.85 20.60 -4.59
C ASN A 397 3.83 19.52 -5.10
N PRO A 398 4.15 19.47 -6.40
CA PRO A 398 5.07 18.49 -6.97
C PRO A 398 6.50 18.56 -6.42
N ARG A 399 6.89 19.66 -5.75
CA ARG A 399 8.21 19.79 -5.11
C ARG A 399 8.30 18.95 -3.84
N LEU A 400 7.19 18.77 -3.13
CA LEU A 400 7.14 17.98 -1.91
C LEU A 400 7.62 16.54 -2.17
N LEU A 401 7.14 15.89 -3.24
CA LEU A 401 7.55 14.53 -3.60
C LEU A 401 9.06 14.41 -3.82
N ARG A 402 9.66 15.35 -4.59
CA ARG A 402 11.11 15.39 -4.80
C ARG A 402 11.89 15.62 -3.52
N MET A 403 11.38 16.44 -2.62
CA MET A 403 12.02 16.70 -1.32
C MET A 403 11.95 15.47 -0.39
N LEU A 404 10.81 14.77 -0.37
CA LEU A 404 10.65 13.52 0.37
C LEU A 404 11.57 12.44 -0.17
N GLU A 405 11.66 12.28 -1.49
CA GLU A 405 12.58 11.34 -2.13
C GLU A 405 14.04 11.65 -1.80
N GLY A 406 14.45 12.91 -1.94
CA GLY A 406 15.80 13.36 -1.59
C GLY A 406 16.12 13.11 -0.10
N ARG A 407 15.15 13.34 0.78
CA ARG A 407 15.31 13.06 2.21
C ARG A 407 15.40 11.57 2.50
N LEU A 408 14.60 10.73 1.84
CA LEU A 408 14.64 9.28 1.98
C LEU A 408 16.03 8.70 1.65
N LYS A 409 16.69 9.26 0.63
CA LYS A 409 18.05 8.86 0.21
C LYS A 409 19.15 9.36 1.15
N ALA A 410 18.92 10.47 1.84
CA ALA A 410 19.92 11.12 2.70
C ALA A 410 19.89 10.65 4.17
N GLU A 411 18.82 9.99 4.62
CA GLU A 411 18.68 9.51 5.99
C GLU A 411 19.14 8.05 6.13
N ASP A 412 19.70 7.71 7.29
CA ASP A 412 20.13 6.34 7.61
C ASP A 412 18.96 5.35 7.54
N LYS A 413 19.29 4.10 7.19
CA LYS A 413 18.32 3.01 6.92
C LYS A 413 17.32 2.79 8.07
N TYR A 414 17.74 3.05 9.31
CA TYR A 414 16.95 2.80 10.53
C TYR A 414 16.44 4.08 11.21
N SER A 415 16.54 5.25 10.57
CA SER A 415 16.03 6.48 11.18
C SER A 415 14.50 6.55 11.12
N LEU A 416 13.89 7.04 12.20
CA LEU A 416 12.44 7.25 12.28
C LEU A 416 11.95 8.26 11.24
N THR A 417 12.79 9.21 10.84
CA THR A 417 12.51 10.14 9.74
C THR A 417 12.33 9.38 8.43
N ARG A 418 13.27 8.48 8.10
CA ARG A 418 13.22 7.67 6.87
C ARG A 418 11.98 6.78 6.81
N GLU A 419 11.65 6.10 7.89
CA GLU A 419 10.44 5.25 7.95
C GLU A 419 9.16 6.05 7.69
N ASN A 420 9.02 7.24 8.30
CA ASN A 420 7.83 8.06 8.12
C ASN A 420 7.77 8.70 6.72
N VAL A 421 8.90 9.07 6.15
CA VAL A 421 8.99 9.55 4.75
C VAL A 421 8.60 8.44 3.78
N LEU A 422 9.12 7.22 3.98
CA LEU A 422 8.76 6.07 3.15
C LEU A 422 7.27 5.76 3.23
N GLY A 423 6.72 5.72 4.45
CA GLY A 423 5.29 5.50 4.65
C GLY A 423 4.42 6.58 4.02
N ALA A 424 4.84 7.84 4.07
CA ALA A 424 4.16 8.93 3.39
C ALA A 424 4.18 8.75 1.86
N LEU A 425 5.33 8.42 1.27
CA LEU A 425 5.47 8.18 -0.17
C LEU A 425 4.62 6.99 -0.65
N GLN A 426 4.61 5.88 0.08
CA GLN A 426 3.77 4.71 -0.20
C GLN A 426 2.27 5.06 -0.14
N LYS A 427 1.87 5.89 0.82
CA LYS A 427 0.47 6.32 0.91
C LYS A 427 0.10 7.26 -0.22
N LEU A 428 1.00 8.16 -0.62
CA LEU A 428 0.77 9.08 -1.74
C LEU A 428 0.66 8.36 -3.10
N SER A 429 1.19 7.14 -3.24
CA SER A 429 0.96 6.32 -4.45
C SER A 429 -0.42 5.67 -4.50
N LEU A 430 -1.15 5.62 -3.38
CA LEU A 430 -2.54 5.17 -3.32
C LEU A 430 -3.43 6.36 -3.73
N ARG A 431 -3.64 6.56 -5.03
CA ARG A 431 -4.64 7.53 -5.49
C ARG A 431 -6.04 7.03 -5.15
#